data_AF-A0A931BRY7-F1
#
_entry.id   AF-A0A931BRY7-F1
#
_cell.length_a   1.000
_cell.length_b   1.000
_cell.length_c   1.000
_cell.angle_alpha   90.00
_cell.angle_beta   90.00
_cell.angle_gamma   90.00
#
_symmetry.space_group_name_H-M   'P 1'
#
loop_
_entity.id
_entity.type
_entity.pdbx_description
1 polymer ?
#
loop_
_entity_poly.entity_id
_entity_poly.type
_entity_poly.pdbx_seq_one_letter_code
_entity_poly.pdbx_strand_id
1 'polypeptide(L)'
;MGTNSDKHTAEKHIAAAIARLSKQATNDVKALRERAEKIGLTTLVAACDAELKSRPIEFSQEQADSFEAMAEQVKDLDLYAAIGHAFTKARLPSPEEEQIIRWMAANPGGSYEDARKAYGKGGLSLVIGHLVYDRYGCFKKFMKPGEDQSSVLISKDRSGGSVRYTLKPEVLAVFKEIGVI
;
A
#
# COMPACT_ATOMS: atom_id res chain seq x y z
N MET A 1 -14.80 28.03 34.16
CA MET A 1 -15.77 26.93 33.94
C MET A 1 -16.02 26.86 32.45
N GLY A 2 -15.37 25.94 31.72
CA GLY A 2 -15.65 25.73 30.29
C GLY A 2 -17.01 25.04 30.15
N THR A 3 -17.87 25.57 29.28
CA THR A 3 -19.24 25.07 29.14
C THR A 3 -19.25 23.74 28.37
N ASN A 4 -20.25 22.89 28.57
CA ASN A 4 -20.42 21.64 27.81
C ASN A 4 -20.46 21.86 26.28
N SER A 5 -20.80 23.08 25.83
CA SER A 5 -20.79 23.49 24.42
C SER A 5 -19.38 23.59 23.83
N ASP A 6 -18.40 24.04 24.64
CA ASP A 6 -17.01 24.24 24.20
C ASP A 6 -16.29 22.89 24.01
N LYS A 7 -16.59 21.92 24.89
CA LYS A 7 -16.07 20.54 24.78
C LYS A 7 -16.59 19.81 23.54
N HIS A 8 -17.89 19.89 23.28
CA HIS A 8 -18.50 19.22 22.11
C HIS A 8 -17.97 19.77 20.78
N THR A 9 -17.70 21.08 20.72
CA THR A 9 -17.12 21.73 19.54
C THR A 9 -15.67 21.28 19.32
N ALA A 10 -14.86 21.24 20.37
CA ALA A 10 -13.47 20.77 20.30
C ALA A 10 -13.37 19.29 19.85
N GLU A 11 -14.22 18.41 20.38
CA GLU A 11 -14.28 16.99 19.98
C GLU A 11 -14.64 16.83 18.49
N LYS A 12 -15.60 17.63 18.00
CA LYS A 12 -15.97 17.64 16.57
C LYS A 12 -14.80 18.07 15.68
N HIS A 13 -14.03 19.07 16.10
CA HIS A 13 -12.85 19.51 15.35
C HIS A 13 -11.74 18.46 15.35
N ILE A 14 -11.52 17.77 16.46
CA ILE A 14 -10.56 16.65 16.55
C ILE A 14 -10.99 15.52 15.62
N ALA A 15 -12.26 15.10 15.67
CA ALA A 15 -12.79 14.05 14.80
C ALA A 15 -12.64 14.41 13.32
N ALA A 16 -12.95 15.66 12.95
CA ALA A 16 -12.76 16.15 11.59
C ALA A 16 -11.29 16.23 11.15
N ALA A 17 -10.36 16.47 12.08
CA ALA A 17 -8.92 16.40 11.80
C ALA A 17 -8.48 14.95 11.57
N ILE A 18 -8.89 14.03 12.44
CA ILE A 18 -8.58 12.59 12.32
C ILE A 18 -9.09 12.03 11.00
N ALA A 19 -10.32 12.36 10.60
CA ALA A 19 -10.92 11.89 9.36
C ALA A 19 -10.20 12.35 8.08
N ARG A 20 -9.30 13.35 8.17
CA ARG A 20 -8.53 13.86 7.03
C ARG A 20 -7.11 13.30 6.94
N LEU A 21 -6.63 12.61 7.97
CA LEU A 21 -5.24 12.16 8.06
C LEU A 21 -4.81 11.29 6.88
N SER A 22 -5.68 10.37 6.43
CA SER A 22 -5.40 9.46 5.31
C SER A 22 -5.13 10.18 4.00
N LYS A 23 -5.67 11.39 3.84
CA LYS A 23 -5.54 12.24 2.65
C LYS A 23 -4.40 13.24 2.75
N GLN A 24 -3.66 13.32 3.85
CA GLN A 24 -2.60 14.32 4.02
C GLN A 24 -1.22 13.78 3.65
N ALA A 25 -0.36 14.66 3.14
CA ALA A 25 1.07 14.37 3.00
C ALA A 25 1.71 13.96 4.34
N THR A 26 2.73 13.11 4.31
CA THR A 26 3.37 12.60 5.54
C THR A 26 3.95 13.73 6.41
N ASN A 27 4.50 14.77 5.79
CA ASN A 27 5.04 15.92 6.51
C ASN A 27 3.95 16.76 7.21
N ASP A 28 2.76 16.83 6.63
CA ASP A 28 1.63 17.54 7.23
C ASP A 28 1.08 16.80 8.46
N VAL A 29 1.03 15.47 8.39
CA VAL A 29 0.66 14.61 9.54
C VAL A 29 1.68 14.76 10.66
N LYS A 30 2.99 14.76 10.35
CA LYS A 30 4.06 15.03 11.35
C LYS A 30 3.89 16.41 11.99
N ALA A 31 3.69 17.46 11.18
CA ALA A 31 3.47 18.81 11.70
C ALA A 31 2.20 18.93 12.54
N LEU A 32 1.12 18.23 12.18
CA LEU A 32 -0.11 18.18 12.96
C LEU A 32 0.08 17.47 14.30
N ARG A 33 0.80 16.35 14.30
CA ARG A 33 1.20 15.61 15.51
C ARG A 33 1.96 16.52 16.47
N GLU A 34 3.00 17.21 16.00
CA GLU A 34 3.80 18.13 16.83
C GLU A 34 2.96 19.28 17.41
N ARG A 35 2.06 19.86 16.61
CA ARG A 35 1.14 20.89 17.10
C ARG A 35 0.23 20.32 18.17
N ALA A 36 -0.40 19.17 17.94
CA ALA A 36 -1.31 18.51 18.86
C ALA A 36 -0.62 18.16 20.19
N GLU A 37 0.63 17.72 20.15
CA GLU A 37 1.45 17.42 21.32
C GLU A 37 1.69 18.67 22.18
N LYS A 38 2.06 19.80 21.57
CA LYS A 38 2.30 21.08 22.27
C LYS A 38 1.07 21.62 23.01
N ILE A 39 -0.13 21.33 22.52
CA ILE A 39 -1.40 21.78 23.12
C ILE A 39 -2.12 20.69 23.92
N GLY A 40 -1.52 19.50 24.08
CA GLY A 40 -2.05 18.42 24.92
C GLY A 40 -3.23 17.64 24.32
N LEU A 41 -3.40 17.61 22.99
CA LEU A 41 -4.48 16.86 22.31
C LEU A 41 -4.08 15.38 22.09
N THR A 42 -4.09 14.59 23.16
CA THR A 42 -3.62 13.20 23.18
C THR A 42 -4.30 12.29 22.15
N THR A 43 -5.62 12.41 21.95
CA THR A 43 -6.36 11.61 20.96
C THR A 43 -5.89 11.89 19.53
N LEU A 44 -5.59 13.15 19.20
CA LEU A 44 -5.10 13.53 17.87
C LEU A 44 -3.65 13.06 17.67
N VAL A 45 -2.80 13.14 18.69
CA VAL A 45 -1.44 12.59 18.66
C VAL A 45 -1.47 11.08 18.36
N ALA A 46 -2.28 10.32 19.11
CA ALA A 46 -2.40 8.88 18.91
C ALA A 46 -2.91 8.52 17.50
N ALA A 47 -3.84 9.30 16.95
CA ALA A 47 -4.33 9.11 15.59
C ALA A 47 -3.25 9.41 14.53
N CYS A 48 -2.48 10.49 14.70
CA CYS A 48 -1.34 10.77 13.82
C CYS A 48 -0.28 9.67 13.89
N ASP A 49 0.04 9.17 15.09
CA ASP A 49 1.01 8.08 15.28
C ASP A 49 0.54 6.78 14.59
N ALA A 50 -0.75 6.45 14.72
CA ALA A 50 -1.33 5.30 14.06
C ALA A 50 -1.28 5.43 12.52
N GLU A 51 -1.65 6.60 12.00
CA GLU A 51 -1.57 6.88 10.55
C GLU A 51 -0.12 6.78 10.05
N LEU A 52 0.83 7.46 10.70
CA LEU A 52 2.25 7.44 10.32
C LEU A 52 2.83 6.02 10.36
N LYS A 53 2.48 5.21 11.37
CA LYS A 53 2.91 3.81 11.48
C LYS A 53 2.32 2.93 10.38
N SER A 54 1.13 3.27 9.88
CA SER A 54 0.48 2.50 8.80
C SER A 54 1.11 2.76 7.43
N ARG A 55 1.83 3.88 7.25
CA ARG A 55 2.42 4.27 5.98
C ARG A 55 3.72 3.49 5.74
N PRO A 56 3.81 2.73 4.63
CA PRO A 56 5.02 1.97 4.29
C PRO A 56 6.17 2.88 3.84
N ILE A 57 5.87 4.07 3.34
CA ILE A 57 6.85 5.09 2.94
C ILE A 57 6.30 6.50 3.18
N GLU A 58 7.08 7.53 2.87
CA GLU A 58 6.58 8.91 2.85
C GLU A 58 5.68 9.17 1.66
N PHE A 59 4.51 9.76 1.89
CA PHE A 59 3.55 10.13 0.85
C PHE A 59 3.61 11.62 0.59
N SER A 60 3.65 12.00 -0.68
CA SER A 60 3.23 13.33 -1.12
C SER A 60 1.72 13.52 -0.93
N GLN A 61 1.25 14.76 -1.06
CA GLN A 61 -0.17 15.08 -1.01
C GLN A 61 -0.95 14.34 -2.10
N GLU A 62 -0.46 14.39 -3.35
CA GLU A 62 -1.08 13.73 -4.49
C GLU A 62 -1.17 12.21 -4.31
N GLN A 63 -0.15 11.59 -3.71
CA GLN A 63 -0.16 10.16 -3.42
C GLN A 63 -1.18 9.80 -2.35
N ALA A 64 -1.25 10.58 -1.27
CA ALA A 64 -2.22 10.35 -0.20
C ALA A 64 -3.66 10.42 -0.74
N ASP A 65 -3.96 11.45 -1.55
CA ASP A 65 -5.27 11.60 -2.20
C ASP A 65 -5.58 10.43 -3.15
N SER A 66 -4.61 10.04 -3.98
CA SER A 66 -4.75 8.93 -4.93
C SER A 66 -4.99 7.59 -4.23
N PHE A 67 -4.20 7.28 -3.19
CA PHE A 67 -4.34 6.04 -2.44
C PHE A 67 -5.66 5.97 -1.68
N GLU A 68 -6.13 7.07 -1.11
CA GLU A 68 -7.43 7.09 -0.46
C GLU A 68 -8.57 6.89 -1.47
N ALA A 69 -8.49 7.52 -2.64
CA ALA A 69 -9.48 7.31 -3.71
C ALA A 69 -9.52 5.85 -4.19
N MET A 70 -8.36 5.22 -4.35
CA MET A 70 -8.27 3.79 -4.67
C MET A 70 -8.84 2.90 -3.56
N ALA A 71 -8.55 3.23 -2.29
CA ALA A 71 -9.05 2.47 -1.14
C ALA A 71 -10.58 2.50 -1.06
N GLU A 72 -11.18 3.65 -1.33
CA GLU A 72 -12.64 3.81 -1.38
C GLU A 72 -13.27 2.97 -2.50
N GLN A 73 -12.63 2.90 -3.68
CA GLN A 73 -13.13 2.10 -4.81
C GLN A 73 -13.15 0.60 -4.53
N VAL A 74 -12.28 0.10 -3.64
CA VAL A 74 -12.15 -1.33 -3.34
C VAL A 74 -12.63 -1.70 -1.94
N LYS A 75 -13.23 -0.77 -1.17
CA LYS A 75 -13.53 -0.96 0.26
C LYS A 75 -14.41 -2.19 0.55
N ASP A 76 -15.30 -2.54 -0.38
CA ASP A 76 -16.24 -3.66 -0.27
C ASP A 76 -15.81 -4.89 -1.09
N LEU A 77 -14.67 -4.83 -1.78
CA LEU A 77 -14.14 -5.94 -2.57
C LEU A 77 -13.33 -6.92 -1.72
N ASP A 78 -13.35 -8.20 -2.06
CA ASP A 78 -12.38 -9.15 -1.52
C ASP A 78 -10.99 -8.96 -2.19
N LEU A 79 -9.99 -9.73 -1.76
CA LEU A 79 -8.63 -9.61 -2.30
C LEU A 79 -8.60 -9.94 -3.79
N TYR A 80 -9.37 -10.93 -4.25
CA TYR A 80 -9.40 -11.36 -5.65
C TYR A 80 -9.89 -10.22 -6.56
N ALA A 81 -11.06 -9.65 -6.23
CA ALA A 81 -11.64 -8.54 -6.97
C ALA A 81 -10.79 -7.26 -6.85
N ALA A 82 -10.15 -7.03 -5.70
CA ALA A 82 -9.24 -5.90 -5.53
C ALA A 82 -7.99 -6.00 -6.41
N ILE A 83 -7.40 -7.20 -6.57
CA ILE A 83 -6.28 -7.42 -7.51
C ILE A 83 -6.75 -7.12 -8.94
N GLY A 84 -7.92 -7.65 -9.33
CA GLY A 84 -8.47 -7.42 -10.67
C GLY A 84 -8.67 -5.93 -10.94
N HIS A 85 -9.28 -5.20 -10.00
CA HIS A 85 -9.47 -3.75 -10.10
C HIS A 85 -8.14 -2.99 -10.15
N ALA A 86 -7.18 -3.36 -9.30
CA ALA A 86 -5.89 -2.69 -9.19
C ALA A 86 -5.13 -2.68 -10.54
N PHE A 87 -5.16 -3.80 -11.27
CA PHE A 87 -4.40 -3.99 -12.51
C PHE A 87 -5.19 -3.73 -13.80
N THR A 88 -6.50 -3.43 -13.72
CA THR A 88 -7.33 -3.12 -14.90
C THR A 88 -7.94 -1.72 -14.89
N LYS A 89 -8.22 -1.16 -13.70
CA LYS A 89 -8.93 0.12 -13.56
C LYS A 89 -8.10 1.17 -12.82
N ALA A 90 -7.47 0.80 -11.70
CA ALA A 90 -6.71 1.77 -10.91
C ALA A 90 -5.45 2.21 -11.65
N ARG A 91 -4.62 1.24 -12.06
CA ARG A 91 -3.44 1.50 -12.91
C ARG A 91 -3.03 0.25 -13.66
N LEU A 92 -3.07 0.32 -15.00
CA LEU A 92 -2.59 -0.76 -15.85
C LEU A 92 -1.12 -1.08 -15.57
N PRO A 93 -0.70 -2.35 -15.67
CA PRO A 93 0.70 -2.71 -15.56
C PRO A 93 1.54 -2.05 -16.65
N SER A 94 2.74 -1.57 -16.31
CA SER A 94 3.72 -1.17 -17.32
C SER A 94 4.26 -2.40 -18.08
N PRO A 95 4.89 -2.23 -19.25
CA PRO A 95 5.52 -3.34 -19.96
C PRO A 95 6.53 -4.12 -19.11
N GLU A 96 7.28 -3.43 -18.24
CA GLU A 96 8.23 -4.06 -17.31
C GLU A 96 7.51 -4.83 -16.20
N GLU A 97 6.38 -4.30 -15.69
CA GLU A 97 5.52 -5.00 -14.73
C GLU A 97 4.91 -6.27 -15.35
N GLU A 98 4.38 -6.19 -16.57
CA GLU A 98 3.85 -7.36 -17.28
C GLU A 98 4.93 -8.42 -17.51
N GLN A 99 6.12 -8.00 -17.94
CA GLN A 99 7.25 -8.88 -18.17
C GLN A 99 7.63 -9.64 -16.89
N ILE A 100 7.70 -8.96 -15.74
CA ILE A 100 8.04 -9.63 -14.48
C ILE A 100 6.91 -10.54 -13.99
N ILE A 101 5.65 -10.13 -14.15
CA ILE A 101 4.50 -10.95 -13.77
C ILE A 101 4.49 -12.25 -14.57
N ARG A 102 4.65 -12.17 -15.90
CA ARG A 102 4.74 -13.34 -16.80
C ARG A 102 5.91 -14.24 -16.44
N TRP A 103 7.07 -13.65 -16.12
CA TRP A 103 8.21 -14.44 -15.69
C TRP A 103 7.97 -15.20 -14.39
N MET A 104 7.43 -14.53 -13.36
CA MET A 104 7.14 -15.17 -12.08
C MET A 104 6.09 -16.29 -12.24
N ALA A 105 5.11 -16.10 -13.14
CA ALA A 105 4.13 -17.13 -13.47
C ALA A 105 4.78 -18.35 -14.14
N ALA A 106 5.75 -18.14 -15.04
CA ALA A 106 6.48 -19.22 -15.72
C ALA A 106 7.58 -19.87 -14.86
N ASN A 107 8.07 -19.18 -13.82
CA ASN A 107 9.21 -19.61 -13.00
C ASN A 107 8.90 -19.50 -11.49
N PRO A 108 7.91 -20.27 -10.97
CA PRO A 108 7.61 -20.26 -9.53
C PRO A 108 8.83 -20.69 -8.71
N GLY A 109 9.23 -19.89 -7.73
CA GLY A 109 10.43 -20.12 -6.93
C GLY A 109 11.73 -19.62 -7.59
N GLY A 110 11.62 -18.89 -8.70
CA GLY A 110 12.74 -18.22 -9.35
C GLY A 110 13.36 -17.15 -8.45
N SER A 111 14.68 -17.04 -8.49
CA SER A 111 15.43 -16.01 -7.75
C SER A 111 15.63 -14.73 -8.58
N TYR A 112 16.07 -13.66 -7.92
CA TYR A 112 16.53 -12.45 -8.62
C TYR A 112 17.57 -12.74 -9.71
N GLU A 113 18.52 -13.62 -9.41
CA GLU A 113 19.59 -13.97 -10.34
C GLU A 113 19.08 -14.72 -11.57
N ASP A 114 18.02 -15.52 -11.42
CA ASP A 114 17.39 -16.22 -12.53
C ASP A 114 16.68 -15.24 -13.46
N ALA A 115 15.95 -14.27 -12.91
CA ALA A 115 15.31 -13.23 -13.72
C ALA A 115 16.33 -12.33 -14.42
N ARG A 116 17.42 -11.98 -13.73
CA ARG A 116 18.52 -11.18 -14.30
C ARG A 116 19.17 -11.87 -15.49
N LYS A 117 19.33 -13.19 -15.45
CA LYS A 117 19.82 -13.97 -16.60
C LYS A 117 18.84 -13.97 -17.77
N ALA A 118 17.53 -14.02 -17.48
CA ALA A 118 16.49 -14.07 -18.50
C ALA A 118 16.27 -12.71 -19.21
N TYR A 119 16.35 -11.59 -18.48
CA TYR A 119 15.93 -10.27 -19.02
C TYR A 119 16.95 -9.15 -18.82
N GLY A 120 18.15 -9.46 -18.36
CA GLY A 120 19.24 -8.51 -18.19
C GLY A 120 19.19 -7.72 -16.88
N LYS A 121 19.98 -6.65 -16.82
CA LYS A 121 20.09 -5.78 -15.64
C LYS A 121 18.88 -4.85 -15.56
N GLY A 122 17.81 -5.33 -14.95
CA GLY A 122 16.68 -4.52 -14.49
C GLY A 122 16.52 -4.66 -12.99
N GLY A 123 16.11 -3.59 -12.30
CA GLY A 123 15.87 -3.60 -10.86
C GLY A 123 14.63 -4.42 -10.50
N LEU A 124 14.68 -5.76 -10.62
CA LEU A 124 13.54 -6.64 -10.34
C LEU A 124 12.94 -6.40 -8.96
N SER A 125 13.79 -6.18 -7.95
CA SER A 125 13.37 -5.88 -6.58
C SER A 125 12.60 -4.56 -6.53
N LEU A 126 13.01 -3.57 -7.33
CA LEU A 126 12.32 -2.30 -7.49
C LEU A 126 10.98 -2.50 -8.19
N VAL A 127 10.92 -3.27 -9.29
CA VAL A 127 9.66 -3.55 -10.01
C VAL A 127 8.68 -4.32 -9.13
N ILE A 128 9.14 -5.35 -8.41
CA ILE A 128 8.31 -6.12 -7.47
C ILE A 128 7.77 -5.24 -6.34
N GLY A 129 8.59 -4.31 -5.81
CA GLY A 129 8.11 -3.29 -4.87
C GLY A 129 7.06 -2.37 -5.49
N HIS A 130 7.29 -1.96 -6.75
CA HIS A 130 6.42 -1.04 -7.46
C HIS A 130 5.05 -1.62 -7.86
N LEU A 131 4.95 -2.94 -8.07
CA LEU A 131 3.68 -3.62 -8.39
C LEU A 131 2.56 -3.23 -7.44
N VAL A 132 2.87 -3.10 -6.15
CA VAL A 132 1.92 -2.71 -5.11
C VAL A 132 2.00 -1.23 -4.80
N TYR A 133 3.18 -0.63 -4.88
CA TYR A 133 3.41 0.79 -4.55
C TYR A 133 2.43 1.73 -5.25
N ASP A 134 2.36 1.65 -6.58
CA ASP A 134 1.53 2.54 -7.39
C ASP A 134 0.02 2.26 -7.25
N ARG A 135 -0.33 1.16 -6.58
CA ARG A 135 -1.69 0.66 -6.34
C ARG A 135 -1.96 0.50 -4.85
N TYR A 136 -1.18 1.16 -3.99
CA TYR A 136 -1.15 0.89 -2.54
C TYR A 136 -2.55 0.99 -1.91
N GLY A 137 -3.33 1.99 -2.32
CA GLY A 137 -4.71 2.17 -1.86
C GLY A 137 -5.60 0.95 -2.07
N CYS A 138 -5.44 0.23 -3.19
CA CYS A 138 -6.18 -1.00 -3.46
C CYS A 138 -5.84 -2.14 -2.48
N PHE A 139 -4.63 -2.12 -1.92
CA PHE A 139 -4.10 -3.22 -1.11
C PHE A 139 -4.02 -2.93 0.39
N LYS A 140 -4.12 -1.67 0.81
CA LYS A 140 -3.92 -1.21 2.20
C LYS A 140 -4.63 -2.09 3.24
N LYS A 141 -5.91 -2.43 3.02
CA LYS A 141 -6.71 -3.23 3.98
C LYS A 141 -6.32 -4.71 4.06
N PHE A 142 -5.55 -5.22 3.11
CA PHE A 142 -5.10 -6.62 3.05
C PHE A 142 -3.66 -6.80 3.55
N MET A 143 -2.94 -5.71 3.83
CA MET A 143 -1.58 -5.76 4.33
C MET A 143 -1.57 -6.10 5.82
N LYS A 144 -0.65 -6.98 6.21
CA LYS A 144 -0.41 -7.29 7.62
C LYS A 144 0.68 -6.39 8.20
N PRO A 145 0.57 -6.01 9.48
CA PRO A 145 1.63 -5.27 10.15
C PRO A 145 2.99 -5.99 10.05
N GLY A 146 4.02 -5.28 9.58
CA GLY A 146 5.38 -5.80 9.46
C GLY A 146 5.67 -6.62 8.19
N GLU A 147 4.69 -6.82 7.31
CA GLU A 147 4.94 -7.45 6.00
C GLU A 147 5.35 -6.41 4.95
N ASP A 148 6.29 -6.78 4.07
CA ASP A 148 6.59 -5.99 2.87
C ASP A 148 5.34 -5.86 1.99
N GLN A 149 5.15 -4.72 1.33
CA GLN A 149 3.98 -4.45 0.47
C GLN A 149 3.70 -5.55 -0.56
N SER A 150 4.74 -6.02 -1.26
CA SER A 150 4.61 -7.05 -2.30
C SER A 150 4.13 -8.40 -1.76
N SER A 151 4.23 -8.64 -0.45
CA SER A 151 3.76 -9.88 0.18
C SER A 151 2.25 -10.09 0.06
N VAL A 152 1.47 -9.07 -0.32
CA VAL A 152 0.06 -9.26 -0.66
C VAL A 152 -0.10 -10.09 -1.95
N LEU A 153 0.80 -9.93 -2.92
CA LEU A 153 0.76 -10.59 -4.24
C LEU A 153 1.66 -11.84 -4.35
N ILE A 154 2.79 -11.85 -3.62
CA ILE A 154 3.83 -12.86 -3.78
C ILE A 154 4.24 -13.51 -2.45
N SER A 155 4.59 -14.78 -2.53
CA SER A 155 5.32 -15.51 -1.49
C SER A 155 6.82 -15.37 -1.71
N LYS A 156 7.57 -15.22 -0.61
CA LYS A 156 9.03 -15.07 -0.60
C LYS A 156 9.66 -16.15 0.25
N ASP A 157 10.49 -16.99 -0.35
CA ASP A 157 11.35 -17.91 0.39
C ASP A 157 12.74 -17.27 0.57
N ARG A 158 13.16 -17.13 1.83
CA ARG A 158 14.44 -16.54 2.26
C ARG A 158 15.36 -17.55 2.95
N SER A 159 15.04 -18.83 2.92
CA SER A 159 15.81 -19.88 3.61
C SER A 159 17.19 -20.13 2.99
N GLY A 160 17.38 -19.79 1.71
CA GLY A 160 18.63 -19.96 0.97
C GLY A 160 19.44 -18.67 0.80
N GLY A 161 20.57 -18.77 0.06
CA GLY A 161 21.44 -17.63 -0.24
C GLY A 161 20.86 -16.58 -1.19
N SER A 162 19.65 -16.77 -1.70
CA SER A 162 18.92 -15.79 -2.52
C SER A 162 17.42 -15.88 -2.27
N VAL A 163 16.72 -14.74 -2.35
CA VAL A 163 15.26 -14.70 -2.20
C VAL A 163 14.60 -15.27 -3.45
N ARG A 164 13.66 -16.19 -3.24
CA ARG A 164 12.87 -16.83 -4.29
C ARG A 164 11.43 -16.35 -4.24
N TYR A 165 10.87 -16.07 -5.41
CA TYR A 165 9.56 -15.44 -5.55
C TYR A 165 8.55 -16.37 -6.22
N THR A 166 7.33 -16.39 -5.69
CA THR A 166 6.21 -17.15 -6.27
C THR A 166 4.95 -16.30 -6.20
N LEU A 167 4.24 -16.14 -7.32
CA LEU A 167 2.89 -15.56 -7.30
C LEU A 167 1.98 -16.41 -6.42
N LYS A 168 1.19 -15.80 -5.55
CA LYS A 168 0.20 -16.56 -4.79
C LYS A 168 -0.86 -17.17 -5.72
N PRO A 169 -1.46 -18.34 -5.37
CA PRO A 169 -2.43 -19.01 -6.23
C PRO A 169 -3.59 -18.12 -6.67
N GLU A 170 -4.15 -17.32 -5.76
CA GLU A 170 -5.23 -16.38 -6.03
C GLU A 170 -4.82 -15.27 -7.00
N VAL A 171 -3.58 -14.77 -6.89
CA VAL A 171 -3.03 -13.74 -7.77
C VAL A 171 -2.81 -14.28 -9.17
N LEU A 172 -2.30 -15.52 -9.27
CA LEU A 172 -2.13 -16.23 -10.54
C LEU A 172 -3.47 -16.42 -11.26
N ALA A 173 -4.52 -16.78 -10.52
CA ALA A 173 -5.87 -16.93 -11.08
C ALA A 173 -6.40 -15.60 -11.63
N VAL A 174 -6.31 -14.51 -10.85
CA VAL A 174 -6.74 -13.18 -11.31
C VAL A 174 -5.98 -12.76 -12.56
N PHE A 175 -4.64 -12.88 -12.57
CA PHE A 175 -3.83 -12.43 -13.70
C PHE A 175 -4.13 -13.18 -15.01
N LYS A 176 -4.54 -14.45 -14.94
CA LYS A 176 -5.06 -15.18 -16.10
C LYS A 176 -6.40 -14.62 -16.56
N GLU A 177 -7.31 -14.36 -15.63
CA GLU A 177 -8.64 -13.83 -15.94
C GLU A 177 -8.58 -12.46 -16.61
N ILE A 178 -7.69 -11.58 -16.15
CA ILE A 178 -7.52 -10.23 -16.71
C ILE A 178 -6.56 -10.19 -17.91
N GLY A 179 -6.00 -11.32 -18.34
CA GLY A 179 -5.15 -11.43 -19.54
C GLY A 179 -3.74 -10.84 -19.40
N VAL A 180 -3.22 -10.70 -18.18
CA VAL A 180 -1.84 -10.27 -17.95
C VAL A 180 -0.85 -11.42 -18.19
N ILE A 181 -1.27 -12.66 -17.91
CA ILE A 181 -0.51 -13.91 -18.14
C ILE A 181 -1.33 -14.94 -18.91
#